data_AF-A0A351GFB0-F1
#
_entry.id   AF-A0A351GFB0-F1
#
_cell.length_a   1.000
_cell.length_b   1.000
_cell.length_c   1.000
_cell.angle_alpha   90.00
_cell.angle_beta   90.00
_cell.angle_gamma   90.00
#
_symmetry.space_group_name_H-M   'P 1'
#
loop_
_entity.id
_entity.type
_entity.pdbx_description
1 polymer ?
#
loop_
_entity_poly.entity_id
_entity_poly.type
_entity_poly.pdbx_seq_one_letter_code
_entity_poly.pdbx_strand_id
1 'polypeptide(L)' 'MTRNIENLVFKGGGVLGIAYAGAIEILENEGILTQVQRTAGTSAGAVAAALISLGYSSKEII' A
#
# COMPACT_ATOMS: atom_id res chain seq x y z
N MET A 1 -5.09 -22.41 -7.35
CA MET A 1 -5.88 -21.16 -7.33
C MET A 1 -4.98 -20.04 -6.84
N THR A 2 -4.45 -19.22 -7.74
CA THR A 2 -3.74 -17.99 -7.35
C THR A 2 -4.79 -16.97 -6.92
N ARG A 3 -4.63 -16.41 -5.71
CA ARG A 3 -5.56 -15.43 -5.16
C ARG A 3 -5.15 -14.06 -5.70
N ASN A 4 -5.97 -13.47 -6.55
CA ASN A 4 -5.74 -12.11 -7.07
C ASN A 4 -6.17 -11.08 -6.01
N ILE A 5 -5.29 -10.14 -5.64
CA ILE A 5 -5.62 -9.07 -4.68
C ILE A 5 -5.86 -7.77 -5.45
N GLU A 6 -7.13 -7.45 -5.69
CA GLU A 6 -7.52 -6.25 -6.46
C GLU A 6 -7.72 -5.00 -5.61
N ASN A 7 -8.01 -5.16 -4.32
CA ASN A 7 -8.34 -4.05 -3.42
C ASN A 7 -7.40 -4.07 -2.21
N LEU A 8 -6.70 -2.96 -1.98
CA LEU A 8 -5.78 -2.79 -0.85
C LEU A 8 -6.26 -1.65 0.06
N VAL A 9 -6.56 -1.97 1.32
CA VAL A 9 -7.15 -1.01 2.26
C VAL A 9 -6.23 -0.77 3.45
N PHE A 10 -5.94 0.50 3.74
CA PHE A 10 -5.05 0.93 4.81
C PHE A 10 -5.83 1.63 5.92
N LYS A 11 -5.78 1.07 7.13
CA LYS A 11 -6.41 1.66 8.31
C LYS A 11 -5.66 2.92 8.77
N GLY A 12 -6.37 3.93 9.26
CA GLY A 12 -5.73 5.02 10.00
C GLY A 12 -4.99 4.54 11.26
N GLY A 13 -3.77 5.04 11.47
CA GLY A 13 -2.92 4.66 12.60
C GLY A 13 -2.05 5.79 13.17
N GLY A 14 -2.21 7.03 12.70
CA GLY A 14 -1.36 8.16 13.07
C GLY A 14 0.12 7.85 12.81
N VAL A 15 0.97 8.10 13.81
CA VAL A 15 2.42 7.84 13.73
C VAL A 15 2.78 6.39 13.45
N LEU A 16 1.92 5.43 13.83
CA LEU A 16 2.15 4.00 13.56
C LEU A 16 2.00 3.65 12.07
N GLY A 17 1.51 4.59 11.25
CA GLY A 17 1.47 4.46 9.79
C GLY A 17 2.86 4.28 9.17
N ILE A 18 3.95 4.59 9.89
CA ILE A 18 5.31 4.30 9.45
C ILE A 18 5.54 2.81 9.17
N ALA A 19 4.79 1.91 9.84
CA ALA A 19 4.86 0.48 9.57
C ALA A 19 4.44 0.11 8.14
N TYR A 20 3.70 0.99 7.44
CA TYR A 20 3.34 0.77 6.04
C TYR A 20 4.54 0.79 5.10
N ALA A 21 5.63 1.47 5.43
CA ALA A 21 6.87 1.43 4.65
C ALA A 21 7.32 -0.01 4.35
N GLY A 22 7.54 -0.81 5.40
CA GLY A 22 7.97 -2.20 5.24
C GLY A 22 6.88 -3.12 4.65
N ALA A 23 5.61 -2.86 4.97
CA ALA A 23 4.52 -3.64 4.36
C ALA A 23 4.45 -3.44 2.85
N ILE A 24 4.59 -2.19 2.38
CA ILE A 24 4.56 -1.84 0.96
C ILE A 24 5.77 -2.43 0.22
N GLU A 25 6.96 -2.37 0.83
CA GLU A 25 8.17 -3.00 0.27
C GLU A 25 7.98 -4.51 0.00
N ILE A 26 7.43 -5.26 0.96
CA ILE A 26 7.19 -6.69 0.77
C ILE A 26 6.08 -6.94 -0.28
N LEU A 27 5.01 -6.15 -0.28
CA LEU A 27 3.95 -6.28 -1.29
C LEU A 27 4.47 -5.98 -2.70
N GLU A 28 5.41 -5.04 -2.85
CA GLU A 28 6.07 -4.74 -4.12
C GLU A 28 6.96 -5.90 -4.57
N ASN A 29 7.83 -6.40 -3.68
CA ASN A 29 8.76 -7.50 -3.96
C ASN A 29 8.05 -8.82 -4.34
N GLU A 30 6.90 -9.11 -3.72
CA GLU A 30 6.07 -10.27 -4.04
C GLU A 30 5.21 -10.07 -5.30
N GLY A 31 5.32 -8.92 -5.98
CA GLY A 31 4.55 -8.60 -7.18
C GLY A 31 3.06 -8.40 -6.93
N ILE A 32 2.62 -8.28 -5.67
CA ILE A 32 1.21 -8.15 -5.30
C ILE A 32 0.67 -6.79 -5.73
N LEU A 33 1.47 -5.72 -5.62
CA LEU A 33 1.03 -4.37 -5.99
C LEU A 33 0.62 -4.26 -7.47
N THR A 34 1.17 -5.09 -8.36
CA THR A 34 0.81 -5.11 -9.79
C THR A 34 -0.61 -5.60 -10.06
N GLN A 35 -1.22 -6.30 -9.09
CA GLN A 35 -2.58 -6.82 -9.17
C GLN A 35 -3.62 -5.83 -8.60
N VAL A 36 -3.17 -4.86 -7.82
CA VAL A 36 -4.03 -3.91 -7.12
C VAL A 36 -4.62 -2.92 -8.12
N GLN A 37 -5.94 -2.85 -8.17
CA GLN A 37 -6.68 -1.91 -9.01
C GLN A 37 -7.26 -0.74 -8.22
N ARG A 38 -7.48 -0.94 -6.92
CA ARG A 38 -8.16 0.02 -6.04
C ARG A 38 -7.45 0.06 -4.70
N THR A 39 -7.14 1.27 -4.24
CA THR A 39 -6.68 1.49 -2.87
C THR A 39 -7.67 2.36 -2.11
N ALA A 40 -7.80 2.14 -0.80
CA ALA A 40 -8.53 3.03 0.09
C ALA A 40 -7.79 3.18 1.42
N GLY A 41 -8.01 4.29 2.12
CA GLY A 41 -7.50 4.42 3.47
C GLY A 41 -8.02 5.65 4.20
N THR A 42 -7.75 5.70 5.50
CA THR A 42 -8.12 6.84 6.36
C THR A 42 -6.89 7.39 7.09
N SER A 43 -6.81 8.72 7.27
CA SER A 43 -5.67 9.37 7.96
C SER A 43 -4.32 8.93 7.38
N ALA A 44 -3.36 8.44 8.18
CA ALA A 44 -2.07 7.93 7.71
C ALA A 44 -2.21 6.83 6.64
N GLY A 45 -3.26 6.00 6.70
CA GLY A 45 -3.54 5.01 5.67
C GLY A 45 -4.02 5.63 4.36
N ALA A 46 -4.68 6.80 4.39
CA ALA A 46 -5.08 7.51 3.18
C ALA A 46 -3.86 8.03 2.40
N VAL A 47 -2.81 8.46 3.12
CA VAL A 47 -1.53 8.87 2.51
C VAL A 47 -0.89 7.70 1.79
N ALA A 48 -0.75 6.55 2.46
CA ALA A 48 -0.20 5.33 1.86
C ALA A 48 -1.01 4.89 0.62
N ALA A 49 -2.35 4.86 0.73
CA ALA A 49 -3.24 4.53 -0.38
C ALA A 49 -3.04 5.47 -1.58
N ALA A 50 -2.94 6.78 -1.34
CA ALA A 50 -2.75 7.77 -2.39
C ALA A 50 -1.41 7.60 -3.11
N LEU A 51 -0.31 7.38 -2.38
CA LEU A 51 1.01 7.19 -2.97
C LEU A 51 1.07 5.94 -3.86
N ILE A 52 0.50 4.82 -3.40
CA ILE A 52 0.41 3.60 -4.22
C ILE A 52 -0.47 3.83 -5.46
N SER A 53 -1.62 4.50 -5.31
CA SER A 53 -2.50 4.83 -6.45
C SER A 53 -1.81 5.69 -7.51
N LEU A 54 -0.86 6.53 -7.11
CA LEU A 54 -0.07 7.38 -8.01
C LEU A 54 1.13 6.64 -8.64
N GLY A 55 1.37 5.38 -8.28
CA GLY A 55 2.43 4.56 -8.86
C GLY A 55 3.82 4.81 -8.26
N TYR A 56 3.90 5.40 -7.06
CA TYR A 56 5.17 5.54 -6.35
C TYR A 56 5.70 4.16 -5.96
N SER A 57 7.01 3.96 -6.13
CA SER A 57 7.70 2.75 -5.68
C SER A 57 7.85 2.73 -4.16
N SER A 58 8.06 1.55 -3.58
CA SER A 58 8.30 1.42 -2.13
C SER A 58 9.47 2.30 -1.66
N LYS A 59 10.51 2.46 -2.48
CA LYS A 59 11.68 3.30 -2.18
C LYS A 59 11.40 4.80 -2.18
N GLU A 60 10.40 5.27 -2.91
CA GLU A 60 10.02 6.69 -2.93
C GLU A 60 9.05 7.05 -1.80
N ILE A 61 8.41 6.05 -1.18
CA ILE A 61 7.48 6.20 -0.07
C ILE A 61 8.19 6.24 1.29
N ILE A 62 9.39 5.65 1.37
CA ILE A 62 10.25 5.58 2.57
C ILE A 62 11.04 6.87 2.76
#